data_AF-A0A0C3DX14-F1
#
_entry.id   AF-A0A0C3DX14-F1
#
_cell.length_a   1.000
_cell.length_b   1.000
_cell.length_c   1.000
_cell.angle_alpha   90.00
_cell.angle_beta   90.00
_cell.angle_gamma   90.00
#
_symmetry.space_group_name_H-M   'P 1'
#
loop_
_entity.id
_entity.type
_entity.pdbx_description
1 polymer ?
#
loop_
_entity_poly.entity_id
_entity_poly.type
_entity_poly.pdbx_seq_one_letter_code
_entity_poly.pdbx_strand_id
1 'polypeptide(L)'
;DIITDETLAKLQHALAQFHQYCKIFHTMRVHPDGFSLPCQHSLTHYEVLIHSFGAPNGLCMSITKSKHIKAVKEPWRHSNKYNALGQMLLTNQHLDKLAAATIDFEKCRMLKGSLASSHSQYLCTIFPLHSVSLLLD
;
A
#
# COMPACT_ATOMS: atom_id res chain seq x y z
N ASP A 1 -3.26 2.29 21.20
CA ASP A 1 -4.71 2.05 21.35
C ASP A 1 -4.97 0.63 21.79
N ILE A 2 -5.88 0.48 22.76
CA ILE A 2 -6.32 -0.82 23.27
C ILE A 2 -7.55 -1.23 22.46
N ILE A 3 -7.52 -2.43 21.87
CA ILE A 3 -8.68 -3.01 21.18
C ILE A 3 -9.58 -3.60 22.26
N THR A 4 -10.81 -3.09 22.35
CA THR A 4 -11.85 -3.59 23.26
C THR A 4 -12.96 -4.30 22.49
N ASP A 5 -13.77 -5.10 23.17
CA ASP A 5 -14.92 -5.77 22.55
C ASP A 5 -15.90 -4.76 21.92
N GLU A 6 -16.04 -3.58 22.50
CA GLU A 6 -16.84 -2.49 21.92
C GLU A 6 -16.28 -2.01 20.58
N THR A 7 -14.95 -1.95 20.43
CA THR A 7 -14.32 -1.58 19.15
C THR A 7 -14.50 -2.66 18.09
N LEU A 8 -14.48 -3.94 18.48
CA LEU A 8 -14.77 -5.07 17.60
C LEU A 8 -16.24 -5.09 17.15
N ALA A 9 -17.18 -4.83 18.06
CA ALA A 9 -18.61 -4.72 17.73
C ALA A 9 -18.87 -3.57 16.74
N LYS A 10 -18.22 -2.41 16.94
CA LYS A 10 -18.28 -1.28 15.99
C LYS A 10 -17.71 -1.66 14.62
N LEU A 11 -16.62 -2.42 14.58
CA LEU A 11 -16.03 -2.92 13.34
C LEU A 11 -16.97 -3.86 12.58
N GLN A 12 -17.57 -4.84 13.26
CA GLN A 12 -18.56 -5.74 12.65
C GLN A 12 -19.77 -4.97 12.10
N HIS A 13 -20.30 -4.04 12.90
CA HIS A 13 -21.45 -3.23 12.50
C HIS A 13 -21.13 -2.37 11.26
N ALA A 14 -19.96 -1.72 11.23
CA ALA A 14 -19.51 -0.95 10.07
C ALA A 14 -19.34 -1.82 8.82
N LEU A 15 -18.81 -3.04 8.95
CA LEU A 15 -18.69 -3.99 7.84
C LEU A 15 -20.06 -4.46 7.33
N ALA A 16 -21.01 -4.72 8.22
CA ALA A 16 -22.37 -5.06 7.84
C ALA A 16 -23.06 -3.91 7.08
N GLN A 17 -22.92 -2.67 7.56
CA GLN A 17 -23.41 -1.48 6.86
C GLN A 17 -22.76 -1.33 5.49
N PHE A 18 -21.44 -1.52 5.39
CA PHE A 18 -20.74 -1.46 4.11
C PHE A 18 -21.30 -2.50 3.11
N HIS A 19 -21.45 -3.76 3.51
CA HIS A 19 -22.03 -4.81 2.65
C HIS A 19 -23.48 -4.53 2.24
N GLN A 20 -24.24 -3.86 3.11
CA GLN A 20 -25.61 -3.46 2.80
C GLN A 20 -25.65 -2.35 1.75
N TYR A 21 -24.86 -1.29 1.95
CA TYR A 21 -24.91 -0.08 1.12
C TYR A 21 -24.07 -0.16 -0.15
N CYS A 22 -23.04 -1.00 -0.23
CA CYS A 22 -22.19 -1.11 -1.42
C CYS A 22 -22.95 -1.56 -2.69
N LYS A 23 -24.13 -2.18 -2.51
CA LYS A 23 -25.05 -2.54 -3.59
C LYS A 23 -25.49 -1.32 -4.43
N ILE A 24 -25.48 -0.11 -3.87
CA ILE A 24 -25.85 1.11 -4.60
C ILE A 24 -24.92 1.37 -5.80
N PHE A 25 -23.64 0.99 -5.72
CA PHE A 25 -22.67 1.18 -6.81
C PHE A 25 -22.98 0.26 -8.00
N HIS A 26 -23.52 -0.92 -7.75
CA HIS A 26 -24.05 -1.80 -8.78
C HIS A 26 -25.33 -1.21 -9.37
N THR A 27 -26.27 -0.75 -8.53
CA THR A 27 -27.53 -0.11 -8.98
C THR A 27 -27.28 1.11 -9.86
N MET A 28 -26.29 1.93 -9.51
CA MET A 28 -25.90 3.15 -10.26
C MET A 28 -24.99 2.85 -11.47
N ARG A 29 -24.69 1.58 -11.76
CA ARG A 29 -23.78 1.13 -12.84
C ARG A 29 -22.38 1.75 -12.78
N VAL A 30 -21.95 2.19 -11.60
CA VAL A 30 -20.58 2.70 -11.37
C VAL A 30 -19.59 1.54 -11.39
N HIS A 31 -20.00 0.37 -10.89
CA HIS A 31 -19.23 -0.87 -10.95
C HIS A 31 -20.17 -2.05 -11.28
N PRO A 32 -20.45 -2.31 -12.57
CA PRO A 32 -21.45 -3.29 -12.98
C PRO A 32 -21.05 -4.74 -12.64
N ASP A 33 -19.75 -5.04 -12.56
CA ASP A 33 -19.25 -6.40 -12.27
C ASP A 33 -19.24 -6.74 -10.76
N GLY A 34 -19.77 -5.85 -9.92
CA GLY A 34 -19.85 -6.03 -8.47
C GLY A 34 -18.62 -5.56 -7.68
N PHE A 35 -18.72 -5.57 -6.34
CA PHE A 35 -17.70 -5.04 -5.43
C PHE A 35 -16.95 -6.19 -4.77
N SER A 36 -15.92 -6.72 -5.42
CA SER A 36 -15.06 -7.78 -4.88
C SER A 36 -13.59 -7.38 -4.94
N LEU A 37 -13.25 -6.25 -4.32
CA LEU A 37 -11.84 -5.83 -4.22
C LEU A 37 -11.09 -6.84 -3.33
N PRO A 38 -9.95 -7.38 -3.77
CA PRO A 38 -9.19 -8.37 -3.01
C PRO A 38 -8.86 -7.95 -1.57
N CYS A 39 -8.68 -6.65 -1.32
CA CYS A 39 -8.38 -6.10 0.01
C CYS A 39 -9.63 -5.90 0.89
N GLN A 40 -10.84 -5.89 0.33
CA GLN A 40 -12.08 -5.76 1.12
C GLN A 40 -12.51 -7.11 1.70
N HIS A 41 -12.26 -8.21 0.98
CA HIS A 41 -12.57 -9.55 1.48
C HIS A 41 -11.80 -9.89 2.77
N SER A 42 -10.56 -9.40 2.91
CA SER A 42 -9.81 -9.62 4.16
C SER A 42 -10.47 -9.01 5.39
N LEU A 43 -11.30 -7.96 5.23
CA LEU A 43 -11.99 -7.30 6.35
C LEU A 43 -12.95 -8.24 7.08
N THR A 44 -13.54 -9.20 6.37
CA THR A 44 -14.42 -10.22 6.96
C THR A 44 -13.67 -11.12 7.97
N HIS A 45 -12.36 -11.22 7.85
CA HIS A 45 -11.52 -12.02 8.75
C HIS A 45 -10.92 -11.22 9.91
N TYR A 46 -11.12 -9.90 9.98
CA TYR A 46 -10.40 -9.04 10.93
C TYR A 46 -10.67 -9.40 12.39
N GLU A 47 -11.90 -9.72 12.76
CA GLU A 47 -12.23 -10.12 14.13
C GLU A 47 -11.49 -11.40 14.55
N VAL A 48 -11.55 -12.45 13.73
CA VAL A 48 -10.83 -13.71 13.98
C VAL A 48 -9.33 -13.46 14.08
N LEU A 49 -8.80 -12.61 13.21
CA LEU A 49 -7.40 -12.27 13.16
C LEU A 49 -6.95 -11.43 14.37
N ILE A 50 -7.79 -10.50 14.83
CA ILE A 50 -7.52 -9.70 16.03
C ILE A 50 -7.52 -10.59 17.27
N HIS A 51 -8.47 -11.51 17.40
CA HIS A 51 -8.48 -12.47 18.51
C HIS A 51 -7.26 -13.40 18.48
N SER A 52 -6.87 -13.87 17.29
CA SER A 52 -5.78 -14.85 17.15
C SER A 52 -4.39 -14.24 17.28
N PHE A 53 -4.20 -13.00 16.84
CA PHE A 53 -2.87 -12.39 16.69
C PHE A 53 -2.70 -11.06 17.45
N GLY A 54 -3.76 -10.54 18.09
CA GLY A 54 -3.72 -9.31 18.88
C GLY A 54 -3.47 -8.03 18.08
N ALA A 55 -3.57 -8.10 16.74
CA ALA A 55 -3.29 -6.96 15.85
C ALA A 55 -4.41 -6.78 14.81
N PRO A 56 -4.94 -5.57 14.63
CA PRO A 56 -5.99 -5.27 13.65
C PRO A 56 -5.43 -5.07 12.25
N ASN A 57 -4.15 -4.75 12.15
CA ASN A 57 -3.44 -4.43 10.92
C ASN A 57 -2.29 -5.43 10.74
N GLY A 58 -1.93 -5.74 9.48
CA GLY A 58 -0.74 -6.54 9.18
C GLY A 58 -1.00 -7.94 8.62
N LEU A 59 -2.25 -8.41 8.63
CA LEU A 59 -2.58 -9.81 8.36
C LEU A 59 -3.22 -10.05 6.99
N CYS A 60 -3.59 -9.00 6.28
CA CYS A 60 -3.92 -9.13 4.86
C CYS A 60 -2.63 -9.35 4.06
N MET A 61 -2.66 -10.29 3.10
CA MET A 61 -1.57 -10.52 2.16
C MET A 61 -1.19 -9.25 1.37
N SER A 62 -2.04 -8.22 1.34
CA SER A 62 -1.75 -6.96 0.64
C SER A 62 -0.52 -6.24 1.18
N ILE A 63 -0.26 -6.29 2.49
CA ILE A 63 0.89 -5.60 3.12
C ILE A 63 2.20 -6.30 2.74
N THR A 64 2.24 -7.63 2.88
CA THR A 64 3.41 -8.43 2.50
C THR A 64 3.59 -8.45 0.99
N LYS A 65 2.51 -8.48 0.20
CA LYS A 65 2.53 -8.35 -1.27
C LYS A 65 3.06 -7.00 -1.70
N SER A 66 2.67 -5.91 -1.06
CA SER A 66 3.17 -4.56 -1.34
C SER A 66 4.68 -4.47 -1.08
N LYS A 67 5.15 -4.95 0.08
CA LYS A 67 6.58 -5.04 0.37
C LYS A 67 7.32 -5.95 -0.62
N HIS A 68 6.74 -7.09 -0.98
CA HIS A 68 7.32 -8.00 -1.97
C HIS A 68 7.40 -7.37 -3.38
N ILE A 69 6.43 -6.52 -3.75
CA ILE A 69 6.53 -5.77 -5.01
C ILE A 69 7.76 -4.87 -4.99
N LYS A 70 7.92 -4.05 -3.94
CA LYS A 70 9.03 -3.09 -3.82
C LYS A 70 10.40 -3.74 -3.63
N ALA A 71 10.50 -4.77 -2.79
CA ALA A 71 11.77 -5.39 -2.45
C ALA A 71 12.19 -6.52 -3.41
N VAL A 72 11.25 -7.07 -4.20
CA VAL A 72 11.51 -8.24 -5.05
C VAL A 72 11.08 -8.01 -6.48
N LYS A 73 9.80 -7.76 -6.76
CA LYS A 73 9.32 -7.68 -8.16
C LYS A 73 9.95 -6.51 -8.92
N GLU A 74 10.01 -5.33 -8.31
CA GLU A 74 10.60 -4.15 -8.96
C GLU A 74 12.11 -4.33 -9.17
N PRO A 75 12.95 -4.68 -8.17
CA PRO A 75 14.37 -4.92 -8.37
C PRO A 75 14.65 -6.01 -9.39
N TRP A 76 13.86 -7.09 -9.40
CA TRP A 76 13.96 -8.14 -10.42
C TRP A 76 13.76 -7.59 -11.83
N ARG A 77 12.74 -6.74 -12.04
CA ARG A 77 12.47 -6.10 -13.34
C ARG A 77 13.59 -5.16 -13.80
N HIS A 78 14.28 -4.50 -12.86
CA HIS A 78 15.40 -3.59 -13.16
C HIS A 78 16.75 -4.30 -13.30
N SER A 79 16.88 -5.53 -12.79
CA SER A 79 18.10 -6.32 -12.93
C SER A 79 18.31 -6.79 -14.37
N ASN A 80 19.56 -7.05 -14.74
CA ASN A 80 19.89 -7.69 -16.02
C ASN A 80 19.65 -9.22 -16.01
N LYS A 81 19.08 -9.76 -14.92
CA LYS A 81 18.79 -11.18 -14.66
C LYS A 81 20.01 -12.12 -14.57
N TYR A 82 21.22 -11.63 -14.77
CA TYR A 82 22.46 -12.38 -14.55
C TYR A 82 22.99 -12.12 -13.14
N ASN A 83 23.09 -13.14 -12.29
CA ASN A 83 23.41 -12.99 -10.87
C ASN A 83 22.52 -11.93 -10.17
N ALA A 84 21.22 -11.98 -10.49
CA ALA A 84 20.25 -10.93 -10.15
C ALA A 84 20.09 -10.69 -8.65
N LEU A 85 20.21 -11.73 -7.81
CA LEU A 85 20.00 -11.61 -6.37
C LEU A 85 20.92 -10.57 -5.73
N GLY A 86 22.22 -10.58 -6.08
CA GLY A 86 23.17 -9.58 -5.58
C GLY A 86 22.81 -8.16 -6.02
N GLN A 87 22.37 -8.00 -7.27
CA GLN A 87 21.92 -6.71 -7.80
C GLN A 87 20.67 -6.22 -7.06
N MET A 88 19.68 -7.09 -6.86
CA MET A 88 18.45 -6.76 -6.14
C MET A 88 18.72 -6.32 -4.70
N LEU A 89 19.62 -7.02 -4.00
CA LEU A 89 20.02 -6.67 -2.63
C LEU A 89 20.72 -5.30 -2.58
N LEU A 90 21.65 -5.04 -3.51
CA LEU A 90 22.33 -3.74 -3.60
C LEU A 90 21.35 -2.60 -3.94
N THR A 91 20.40 -2.83 -4.85
CA THR A 91 19.36 -1.86 -5.18
C THR A 91 18.49 -1.53 -3.97
N ASN A 92 18.01 -2.55 -3.25
CA ASN A 92 17.24 -2.34 -2.03
C ASN A 92 18.03 -1.54 -1.00
N GLN A 93 19.29 -1.90 -0.75
CA GLN A 93 20.16 -1.18 0.17
C GLN A 93 20.36 0.28 -0.25
N HIS A 94 20.52 0.56 -1.55
CA HIS A 94 20.69 1.91 -2.04
C HIS A 94 19.41 2.74 -1.84
N LEU A 95 18.25 2.19 -2.16
CA LEU A 95 16.97 2.85 -1.95
C LEU A 95 16.73 3.17 -0.47
N ASP A 96 17.04 2.24 0.43
CA ASP A 96 16.91 2.45 1.88
C ASP A 96 17.83 3.58 2.37
N LYS A 97 19.08 3.64 1.88
CA LYS A 97 20.03 4.72 2.20
C LYS A 97 19.56 6.07 1.67
N LEU A 98 19.02 6.13 0.45
CA LEU A 98 18.48 7.36 -0.13
C LEU A 98 17.25 7.86 0.65
N ALA A 99 16.37 6.94 1.06
CA ALA A 99 15.22 7.28 1.90
C ALA A 99 15.67 7.86 3.25
N ALA A 100 16.63 7.23 3.92
CA ALA A 100 17.18 7.74 5.18
C ALA A 100 17.84 9.13 5.00
N ALA A 101 18.67 9.29 3.96
CA ALA A 101 19.33 10.56 3.68
C ALA A 101 18.33 11.68 3.37
N THR A 102 17.22 11.37 2.69
CA THR A 102 16.16 12.35 2.39
C THR A 102 15.52 12.87 3.67
N ILE A 103 15.25 11.99 4.64
CA ILE A 103 14.71 12.37 5.96
C ILE A 103 15.69 13.28 6.71
N ASP A 104 16.98 12.93 6.71
CA ASP A 104 18.02 13.73 7.36
C ASP A 104 18.17 15.12 6.71
N PHE A 105 18.17 15.19 5.38
CA PHE A 105 18.25 16.45 4.65
C PHE A 105 17.00 17.32 4.83
N GLU A 106 15.81 16.72 4.94
CA GLU A 106 14.58 17.44 5.25
C GLU A 106 14.63 18.02 6.67
N LYS A 107 15.08 17.23 7.66
CA LYS A 107 15.27 17.68 9.04
C LYS A 107 16.25 18.85 9.13
N CYS A 108 17.32 18.83 8.35
CA CYS A 108 18.30 19.92 8.24
C CYS A 108 17.81 21.09 7.37
N ARG A 109 16.57 21.05 6.84
CA ARG A 109 15.96 22.05 5.93
C ARG A 109 16.75 22.28 4.63
N MET A 110 17.61 21.33 4.25
CA MET A 110 18.44 21.42 3.05
C MET A 110 17.65 21.17 1.76
N LEU A 111 16.43 20.63 1.88
CA LEU A 111 15.54 20.35 0.76
C LEU A 111 14.50 21.46 0.49
N LYS A 112 14.34 22.46 1.37
CA LYS A 112 13.43 23.60 1.15
C LYS A 112 14.15 24.74 0.44
N GLY A 113 13.64 25.18 -0.71
CA GLY A 113 14.19 26.31 -1.49
C GLY A 113 15.33 25.96 -2.46
N SER A 114 15.76 24.70 -2.50
CA SER A 114 16.68 24.18 -3.53
C SER A 114 15.95 24.04 -4.88
N LEU A 115 16.67 24.11 -6.02
CA LEU A 115 16.15 23.78 -7.36
C LEU A 115 15.52 22.37 -7.42
N ALA A 116 15.92 21.48 -6.49
CA ALA A 116 15.31 20.16 -6.27
C ALA A 116 13.88 20.24 -5.70
N SER A 117 13.56 21.27 -4.90
CA SER A 117 12.19 21.50 -4.41
C SER A 117 11.26 21.89 -5.55
N SER A 118 11.76 22.65 -6.52
CA SER A 118 11.05 23.00 -7.75
C SER A 118 10.84 21.75 -8.63
N HIS A 119 11.85 20.88 -8.78
CA HIS A 119 11.73 19.64 -9.56
C HIS A 119 10.87 18.55 -8.91
N SER A 120 10.78 18.48 -7.58
CA SER A 120 9.86 17.54 -6.91
C SER A 120 8.39 17.82 -7.30
N GLN A 121 8.03 19.10 -7.48
CA GLN A 121 6.73 19.51 -8.02
C GLN A 121 6.52 19.10 -9.49
N TYR A 122 7.57 19.09 -10.32
CA TYR A 122 7.49 18.65 -11.72
C TYR A 122 7.57 17.13 -11.89
N LEU A 123 8.34 16.41 -11.08
CA LEU A 123 8.40 14.94 -11.13
C LEU A 123 7.11 14.29 -10.61
N CYS A 124 6.44 14.92 -9.64
CA CYS A 124 5.11 14.51 -9.18
C CYS A 124 4.02 14.72 -10.26
N THR A 125 4.25 15.63 -11.21
CA THR A 125 3.32 15.90 -12.34
C THR A 125 3.69 15.16 -13.63
N ILE A 126 4.98 14.86 -13.86
CA ILE A 126 5.49 14.17 -15.07
C ILE A 126 5.49 12.64 -14.89
N PHE A 127 5.75 12.13 -13.69
CA PHE A 127 5.46 10.74 -13.32
C PHE A 127 4.20 10.74 -12.45
N PRO A 128 2.99 10.78 -13.04
CA PRO A 128 1.88 10.26 -12.30
C PRO A 128 2.27 8.81 -11.98
N LEU A 129 2.24 8.44 -10.71
CA LEU A 129 2.08 7.04 -10.34
C LEU A 129 0.81 6.57 -11.07
N HIS A 130 0.95 6.10 -12.31
CA HIS A 130 -0.02 5.26 -13.01
C HIS A 130 -0.02 3.89 -12.30
N SER A 131 -0.46 3.91 -11.05
CA SER A 131 -1.26 2.87 -10.43
C SER A 131 -2.56 3.62 -10.15
N VAL A 132 -3.51 3.64 -11.07
CA VAL A 132 -4.50 2.56 -11.20
C VAL A 132 -4.95 2.43 -12.66
N SER A 133 -4.59 1.34 -13.36
CA SER A 133 -5.36 0.76 -14.49
C SER A 133 -4.81 -0.56 -15.06
N LEU A 134 -3.96 -1.29 -14.34
CA LEU A 134 -3.61 -2.67 -14.72
C LEU A 134 -3.78 -3.61 -13.52
N LEU A 135 -5.02 -3.68 -13.05
CA LEU A 135 -5.49 -4.75 -12.18
C LEU A 135 -6.83 -5.31 -12.70
N LEU A 136 -6.89 -5.45 -14.02
CA LEU A 136 -7.77 -6.36 -14.75
C LEU A 136 -6.87 -7.02 -15.78
N ASP A 137 -6.30 -8.15 -15.37
CA ASP A 137 -5.96 -9.35 -16.13
C ASP A 137 -5.41 -10.38 -15.13
#